data_AF-A0A8C6EE39-F1
#
_entry.id   AF-A0A8C6EE39-F1
#
_cell.length_a   1.000
_cell.length_b   1.000
_cell.length_c   1.000
_cell.angle_alpha   90.00
_cell.angle_beta   90.00
_cell.angle_gamma   90.00
#
_symmetry.space_group_name_H-M   'P 1'
#
loop_
_entity.id
_entity.type
_entity.pdbx_description
1 polymer ?
#
loop_
_entity_poly.entity_id
_entity_poly.type
_entity_poly.pdbx_seq_one_letter_code
_entity_poly.pdbx_strand_id
1 'polypeptide(L)'
;MASELCKTISVARLEKHKNLFLNYRNLQHFPLELLKDEGLQYLERLYMKRNSLTTLPENLAQKLPNLVELYLHSNNIVVVPEAIGSLVKLQCLDLKLPGYMKLLKLLMLNP
;
A
#
# COMPACT_ATOMS: atom_id res chain seq x y z
N MET A 1 -10.92 2.30 -17.55
CA MET A 1 -9.80 2.09 -16.59
C MET A 1 -10.12 2.60 -15.19
N ALA A 2 -10.43 3.87 -14.97
CA ALA A 2 -10.78 4.38 -13.63
C ALA A 2 -12.04 3.72 -13.02
N SER A 3 -13.07 3.44 -13.83
CA SER A 3 -14.32 2.83 -13.34
C SER A 3 -14.16 1.41 -12.80
N GLU A 4 -13.28 0.60 -13.39
CA GLU A 4 -13.05 -0.78 -12.93
C GLU A 4 -12.23 -0.83 -11.64
N LEU A 5 -11.28 0.10 -11.47
CA LEU A 5 -10.51 0.21 -10.24
C LEU A 5 -11.44 0.54 -9.06
N CYS A 6 -12.29 1.56 -9.22
CA CYS A 6 -13.27 1.91 -8.20
C CYS A 6 -14.20 0.74 -7.87
N LYS A 7 -14.73 0.03 -8.89
CA LYS A 7 -15.56 -1.16 -8.66
C LYS A 7 -14.82 -2.24 -7.87
N THR A 8 -13.59 -2.56 -8.25
CA THR A 8 -12.76 -3.57 -7.56
C THR A 8 -12.57 -3.19 -6.09
N ILE A 9 -12.26 -1.93 -5.81
CA ILE A 9 -12.05 -1.42 -4.44
C ILE A 9 -13.35 -1.45 -3.65
N SER A 10 -14.47 -1.03 -4.25
CA SER A 10 -15.78 -1.06 -3.59
C SER A 10 -16.20 -2.47 -3.21
N VAL A 11 -16.02 -3.44 -4.12
CA VAL A 11 -16.30 -4.86 -3.83
C VAL A 11 -15.42 -5.35 -2.70
N ALA A 12 -14.10 -5.08 -2.74
CA ALA A 12 -13.19 -5.49 -1.68
C ALA A 12 -13.56 -4.91 -0.30
N ARG A 13 -14.06 -3.67 -0.25
CA ARG A 13 -14.55 -3.03 0.97
C ARG A 13 -15.83 -3.70 1.49
N LEU A 14 -16.83 -3.87 0.64
CA LEU A 14 -18.12 -4.45 1.00
C LEU A 14 -18.01 -5.91 1.44
N GLU A 15 -17.21 -6.69 0.71
CA GLU A 15 -17.00 -8.12 0.97
C GLU A 15 -15.87 -8.39 1.95
N LYS A 16 -15.27 -7.34 2.54
CA LYS A 16 -14.26 -7.45 3.60
C LYS A 16 -13.07 -8.33 3.17
N HIS A 17 -12.60 -8.15 1.94
CA HIS A 17 -11.50 -8.95 1.41
C HIS A 17 -10.22 -8.73 2.22
N LYS A 18 -9.55 -9.85 2.50
CA LYS A 18 -8.23 -9.85 3.14
C LYS A 18 -7.10 -9.61 2.15
N ASN A 19 -7.31 -9.90 0.87
CA ASN A 19 -6.28 -9.79 -0.17
C ASN A 19 -6.81 -8.96 -1.32
N LEU A 20 -6.04 -7.98 -1.80
CA LEU A 20 -6.43 -7.13 -2.93
C LEU A 20 -5.31 -7.03 -3.95
N PHE A 21 -5.64 -7.32 -5.21
CA PHE A 21 -4.70 -7.37 -6.34
C PHE A 21 -4.92 -6.20 -7.30
N LEU A 22 -3.99 -5.25 -7.29
CA LEU A 22 -3.96 -4.07 -8.15
C LEU A 22 -2.66 -4.00 -8.99
N ASN A 23 -2.02 -5.14 -9.20
CA ASN A 23 -0.81 -5.26 -10.01
C ASN A 23 -1.08 -4.90 -11.48
N TYR A 24 -0.08 -4.37 -12.19
CA TYR A 24 -0.14 -4.15 -13.65
C TYR A 24 -1.28 -3.22 -14.12
N ARG A 25 -1.62 -2.19 -13.33
CA ARG A 25 -2.73 -1.28 -13.62
C ARG A 25 -2.28 0.10 -14.11
N ASN A 26 -0.99 0.26 -14.40
CA ASN A 26 -0.39 1.52 -14.85
C ASN A 26 -0.70 2.71 -13.91
N LEU A 27 -0.85 2.43 -12.61
CA LEU A 27 -1.18 3.45 -11.61
C LEU A 27 0.01 4.37 -11.40
N GLN A 28 -0.16 5.66 -11.66
CA GLN A 28 0.87 6.67 -11.40
C GLN A 28 0.85 7.16 -9.95
N HIS A 29 -0.30 7.04 -9.29
CA HIS A 29 -0.53 7.50 -7.92
C HIS A 29 -1.21 6.40 -7.11
N PHE A 30 -0.98 6.39 -5.80
CA PHE A 30 -1.68 5.48 -4.91
C PHE A 30 -3.20 5.78 -5.00
N PRO A 31 -4.06 4.77 -5.22
CA PRO A 31 -5.48 5.02 -5.40
C PRO A 31 -6.10 5.42 -4.06
N LEU A 32 -6.38 6.72 -3.92
CA LEU A 32 -6.96 7.30 -2.72
C LEU A 32 -8.34 6.72 -2.40
N GLU A 33 -9.00 6.08 -3.37
CA GLU A 33 -10.18 5.26 -3.17
C GLU A 33 -10.00 4.16 -2.11
N LEU A 34 -8.79 3.61 -1.94
CA LEU A 34 -8.49 2.66 -0.86
C LEU A 34 -8.57 3.32 0.53
N LEU A 35 -8.40 4.64 0.59
CA LEU A 35 -8.28 5.43 1.81
C LEU A 35 -9.56 6.20 2.16
N LYS A 36 -10.55 6.19 1.25
CA LYS A 36 -11.86 6.82 1.47
C LYS A 36 -12.60 6.16 2.63
N ASP A 37 -13.45 6.94 3.29
CA ASP A 37 -14.31 6.50 4.40
C ASP A 37 -13.49 5.86 5.53
N GLU A 38 -13.92 4.74 6.10
CA GLU A 38 -13.09 3.97 7.03
C GLU A 38 -11.91 3.24 6.38
N GLY A 39 -11.69 3.28 5.06
CA GLY A 39 -10.62 2.54 4.38
C GLY A 39 -10.97 1.07 4.12
N LEU A 40 -10.00 0.16 4.15
CA LEU A 40 -10.24 -1.29 4.05
C LEU A 40 -9.76 -1.98 5.32
N GLN A 41 -10.63 -1.94 6.34
CA GLN A 41 -10.33 -2.41 7.70
C GLN A 41 -10.02 -3.92 7.78
N TYR A 42 -10.37 -4.72 6.78
CA TYR A 42 -10.12 -6.17 6.78
C TYR A 42 -8.95 -6.58 5.89
N LEU A 43 -8.34 -5.62 5.18
CA LEU A 43 -7.28 -5.91 4.23
C LEU A 43 -5.98 -6.25 4.97
N GLU A 44 -5.45 -7.44 4.70
CA GLU A 44 -4.20 -7.96 5.24
C GLU A 44 -3.07 -7.93 4.20
N ARG A 45 -3.38 -8.15 2.91
CA ARG A 45 -2.39 -8.19 1.84
C ARG A 45 -2.78 -7.29 0.68
N LEU A 46 -1.90 -6.36 0.33
CA LEU A 46 -2.08 -5.45 -0.80
C LEU A 46 -0.97 -5.65 -1.83
N TYR A 47 -1.37 -6.05 -3.04
CA TYR A 47 -0.45 -6.26 -4.15
C TYR A 47 -0.61 -5.12 -5.17
N MET A 48 0.44 -4.32 -5.34
CA MET A 48 0.48 -3.19 -6.27
C MET A 48 1.77 -3.17 -7.11
N LYS A 49 2.39 -4.34 -7.33
CA LYS A 49 3.62 -4.44 -8.12
C LYS A 49 3.41 -4.06 -9.58
N ARG A 50 4.48 -3.60 -10.22
CA ARG A 50 4.50 -3.22 -11.64
C ARG A 50 3.42 -2.17 -11.96
N ASN A 51 3.45 -1.09 -11.18
CA ASN A 51 2.75 0.16 -11.46
C ASN A 51 3.80 1.27 -11.64
N SER A 52 3.40 2.54 -11.61
CA SER A 52 4.29 3.70 -11.72
C SER A 52 4.17 4.63 -10.51
N LEU A 53 3.86 4.07 -9.33
CA LEU A 53 3.69 4.83 -8.09
C LEU A 53 4.99 5.53 -7.70
N THR A 54 4.90 6.80 -7.30
CA THR A 54 6.06 7.61 -6.88
C THR A 54 6.14 7.82 -5.38
N THR A 55 5.01 7.73 -4.68
CA THR A 55 4.86 7.97 -3.24
C THR A 55 3.78 7.08 -2.65
N LEU A 56 3.76 6.98 -1.31
CA LEU A 56 2.65 6.40 -0.54
C LEU A 56 2.01 7.50 0.32
N PRO A 57 0.71 7.38 0.66
CA PRO A 57 -0.01 8.39 1.42
C PRO A 57 0.32 8.36 2.93
N GLU A 58 0.36 9.52 3.58
CA GLU A 58 0.66 9.67 5.02
C GLU A 58 -0.41 9.03 5.94
N ASN A 59 -1.64 8.84 5.47
CA ASN A 59 -2.70 8.21 6.25
C ASN A 59 -2.88 6.71 5.96
N LEU A 60 -1.92 6.06 5.27
CA LEU A 60 -1.99 4.64 4.90
C LEU A 60 -2.27 3.75 6.12
N ALA A 61 -1.52 3.96 7.21
CA ALA A 61 -1.65 3.15 8.42
C ALA A 61 -2.99 3.31 9.14
N GLN A 62 -3.58 4.51 9.09
CA GLN A 62 -4.90 4.76 9.67
C GLN A 62 -6.00 4.05 8.89
N LYS A 63 -5.88 3.99 7.55
CA LYS A 63 -6.93 3.48 6.66
C LYS A 63 -6.80 1.99 6.34
N LEU A 64 -5.61 1.43 6.50
CA LEU A 64 -5.31 0.01 6.29
C LEU A 64 -4.60 -0.59 7.51
N PRO A 65 -5.19 -0.49 8.73
CA PRO A 65 -4.49 -0.80 9.99
C PRO A 65 -4.15 -2.29 10.16
N ASN A 66 -4.74 -3.16 9.33
CA ASN A 66 -4.55 -4.61 9.40
C ASN A 66 -3.60 -5.17 8.34
N LEU A 67 -2.89 -4.32 7.59
CA LEU A 67 -1.91 -4.80 6.61
C LEU A 67 -0.78 -5.58 7.28
N VAL A 68 -0.55 -6.78 6.76
CA VAL A 68 0.53 -7.70 7.11
C VAL A 68 1.56 -7.73 5.99
N GLU A 69 1.12 -7.65 4.73
CA GLU A 69 2.00 -7.70 3.56
C GLU A 69 1.65 -6.59 2.56
N LEU A 70 2.64 -5.80 2.15
CA LEU A 70 2.51 -4.75 1.15
C LEU A 70 3.56 -4.92 0.04
N TYR A 71 3.10 -5.29 -1.16
CA TYR A 71 3.97 -5.54 -2.32
C TYR A 71 3.92 -4.39 -3.30
N LEU A 72 5.03 -3.66 -3.41
CA LEU A 72 5.22 -2.46 -4.22
C LEU A 72 6.42 -2.56 -5.16
N HIS A 73 7.06 -3.72 -5.30
CA HIS A 73 8.17 -3.92 -6.24
C HIS A 73 7.81 -3.47 -7.68
N SER A 74 8.81 -2.98 -8.41
CA SER A 74 8.62 -2.41 -9.75
C SER A 74 7.61 -1.25 -9.76
N ASN A 75 7.79 -0.32 -8.83
CA ASN A 75 7.26 1.04 -8.87
C ASN A 75 8.42 2.05 -8.90
N ASN A 76 8.10 3.34 -8.94
CA ASN A 76 9.06 4.45 -8.92
C ASN A 76 9.07 5.16 -7.55
N ILE A 77 8.81 4.42 -6.48
CA ILE A 77 8.68 5.00 -5.14
C ILE A 77 10.04 5.51 -4.69
N VAL A 78 10.11 6.82 -4.44
CA VAL A 78 11.32 7.51 -3.99
C VAL A 78 11.27 7.89 -2.51
N VAL A 79 10.05 8.00 -1.96
CA VAL A 79 9.79 8.39 -0.57
C VAL A 79 8.79 7.41 0.03
N VAL A 80 9.15 6.87 1.20
CA VAL A 80 8.24 6.10 2.05
C VAL A 80 7.87 6.99 3.25
N PRO A 81 6.58 7.28 3.46
CA PRO A 81 6.11 8.15 4.54
C PRO A 81 6.43 7.53 5.91
N GLU A 82 6.66 8.35 6.93
CA GLU A 82 6.92 7.87 8.30
C GLU A 82 5.75 7.02 8.83
N ALA A 83 4.54 7.31 8.37
CA ALA A 83 3.33 6.56 8.69
C ALA A 83 3.42 5.06 8.38
N ILE A 84 4.33 4.62 7.49
CA ILE A 84 4.56 3.18 7.28
C ILE A 84 4.99 2.48 8.58
N GLY A 85 5.72 3.17 9.47
CA GLY A 85 6.15 2.66 10.76
C GLY A 85 5.00 2.47 11.75
N SER A 86 3.85 3.09 11.49
CA SER A 86 2.63 2.92 12.29
C SER A 86 1.82 1.68 11.88
N LEU A 87 2.21 0.96 10.82
CA LEU A 87 1.63 -0.33 10.46
C LEU A 87 2.17 -1.43 11.38
N VAL A 88 1.66 -1.48 12.61
CA VAL A 88 2.15 -2.39 13.68
C VAL A 88 2.04 -3.89 13.36
N LYS A 89 1.25 -4.27 12.34
CA LYS A 89 1.09 -5.65 11.89
C LYS A 89 1.92 -6.00 10.65
N LEU A 90 2.58 -5.03 10.04
CA LEU A 90 3.30 -5.22 8.79
C LEU A 90 4.54 -6.08 9.03
N GLN A 91 4.57 -7.25 8.39
CA GLN A 91 5.68 -8.20 8.45
C GLN A 91 6.49 -8.19 7.17
N CYS A 92 5.86 -7.84 6.04
CA CYS A 92 6.51 -7.80 4.73
C CYS A 92 6.20 -6.47 4.03
N LEU A 93 7.26 -5.72 3.72
CA LEU A 93 7.19 -4.57 2.83
C LEU A 93 8.19 -4.78 1.69
N ASP A 94 7.67 -5.10 0.51
CA ASP A 94 8.49 -5.28 -0.69
C ASP A 94 8.46 -4.00 -1.52
N LEU A 95 9.55 -3.22 -1.48
CA LEU A 95 9.74 -2.08 -2.36
C LEU A 95 11.18 -2.02 -2.88
N LYS A 96 11.36 -1.38 -4.04
CA LYS A 96 12.68 -1.02 -4.56
C LYS A 96 12.88 0.49 -4.40
N LEU A 97 13.81 0.88 -3.54
CA LEU A 97 14.28 2.27 -3.48
C LEU A 97 15.48 2.46 -4.42
N PRO A 98 15.60 3.60 -5.12
CA PRO A 98 16.86 3.95 -5.76
C PRO A 98 17.94 4.12 -4.69
N GLY A 99 19.11 3.51 -4.93
CA GLY A 99 20.23 3.51 -3.97
C GLY A 99 20.56 4.93 -3.51
N TYR A 100 20.85 5.07 -2.22
CA TYR A 100 21.14 6.31 -1.45
C TYR A 100 19.99 7.01 -0.70
N MET A 101 18.75 6.55 -0.77
CA MET A 101 17.67 7.15 0.04
C MET A 101 17.58 6.54 1.45
N LYS A 102 17.54 7.41 2.47
CA LYS A 102 17.60 7.13 3.92
C LYS A 102 16.74 5.93 4.32
N LEU A 103 17.40 4.81 4.58
CA LEU A 103 16.83 3.60 5.16
C LEU A 103 16.72 3.67 6.71
N LEU A 104 16.64 4.87 7.30
CA LEU A 104 17.13 5.07 8.67
C LEU A 104 16.14 4.73 9.80
N LYS A 105 14.95 4.17 9.54
CA LYS A 105 14.05 3.71 10.63
C LYS A 105 13.30 2.40 10.38
N LEU A 106 13.30 1.86 9.15
CA LEU A 106 12.52 0.66 8.85
C LEU A 106 13.17 -0.65 9.35
N LEU A 107 14.49 -0.64 9.61
CA LEU A 107 15.22 -1.77 10.18
C LEU A 107 14.88 -2.05 11.67
N MET A 108 14.02 -1.25 12.30
CA MET A 108 13.59 -1.47 13.69
C MET A 108 12.27 -2.24 13.82
N LEU A 109 11.70 -2.76 12.73
CA LEU A 109 10.42 -3.48 12.76
C LEU A 109 10.50 -4.93 13.28
N ASN A 110 11.62 -5.38 13.85
CA ASN A 110 11.70 -6.62 14.63
C ASN A 110 12.88 -6.58 15.64
N PRO A 111 12.64 -6.61 16.96
CA PRO A 111 13.50 -7.39 17.86
C PRO A 111 13.29 -8.90 17.66
#